data_AF-A0A8C9UQQ0-F1
#
_entry.id   AF-A0A8C9UQQ0-F1
#
_cell.length_a   1.000
_cell.length_b   1.000
_cell.length_c   1.000
_cell.angle_alpha   90.00
_cell.angle_beta   90.00
_cell.angle_gamma   90.00
#
_symmetry.space_group_name_H-M   'P 1'
#
loop_
_entity.id
_entity.type
_entity.pdbx_description
1 polymer ?
#
loop_
_entity_poly.entity_id
_entity_poly.type
_entity_poly.pdbx_seq_one_letter_code
_entity_poly.pdbx_strand_id
1 'polypeptide(L)'
;IEQEVGPPLLTPISEDLEIQNMPAWTTRLSSNLIPQYAIAILRSNLWPGAYAFSNGKKFENFYIGWGHKYSVDNYTPPVPPPVYQEYPSGPEITEMDDPGVEEEKAFRAAQEATVFAAEENEETEEDEDED
;
A
#
# COMPACT_ATOMS: atom_id res chain seq x y z
N ILE A 1 5.17 -3.21 8.06
CA ILE A 1 5.92 -1.94 8.00
C ILE A 1 7.33 -2.28 8.40
N GLU A 2 8.28 -2.13 7.49
CA GLU A 2 9.69 -2.37 7.77
C GLU A 2 10.23 -1.23 8.65
N GLN A 3 11.17 -1.53 9.54
CA GLN A 3 11.74 -0.52 10.43
C GLN A 3 12.73 0.34 9.64
N GLU A 4 12.42 1.63 9.49
CA GLU A 4 13.38 2.59 8.96
C GLU A 4 14.44 2.90 10.02
N VAL A 5 15.72 2.74 9.67
CA VAL A 5 16.86 3.06 10.53
C VAL A 5 17.66 4.17 9.85
N GLY A 6 17.72 5.35 10.49
CA GLY A 6 18.47 6.49 9.99
C GLY A 6 19.96 6.45 10.35
N PRO A 7 20.77 7.34 9.75
CA PRO A 7 22.17 7.51 10.11
C PRO A 7 22.33 8.04 11.56
N PRO A 8 23.49 7.84 12.19
CA PRO A 8 23.74 8.31 13.55
C PRO A 8 23.75 9.85 13.64
N LEU A 9 23.63 10.36 14.87
CA LEU A 9 23.80 11.79 15.12
C LEU A 9 25.22 12.22 14.74
N LEU A 10 25.34 13.46 14.24
CA LEU A 10 26.61 14.06 13.82
C LEU A 10 27.29 13.34 12.64
N THR A 11 26.52 12.64 11.81
CA THR A 11 26.99 12.14 10.51
C THR A 11 27.49 13.32 9.65
N PRO A 12 28.68 13.23 9.04
CA PRO A 12 29.23 14.31 8.24
C PRO A 12 28.45 14.49 6.93
N ILE A 13 28.32 15.74 6.49
CA ILE A 13 27.61 16.09 5.24
C ILE A 13 28.24 15.51 3.96
N SER A 14 29.45 14.97 4.05
CA SER A 14 30.11 14.25 2.96
C SER A 14 29.48 12.88 2.68
N GLU A 15 28.72 12.34 3.64
CA GLU A 15 27.99 11.07 3.50
C GLU A 15 26.53 11.30 3.09
N ASP A 16 26.12 12.55 2.87
CA ASP A 16 24.77 12.86 2.38
C ASP A 16 24.55 12.32 0.96
N LEU A 17 23.34 11.80 0.72
CA LEU A 17 22.94 11.24 -0.57
C LEU A 17 23.04 12.26 -1.70
N GLU A 18 23.61 11.81 -2.82
CA GLU A 18 23.70 12.60 -4.04
C GLU A 18 22.34 12.80 -4.72
N ILE A 19 22.23 13.89 -5.46
CA ILE A 19 21.06 14.30 -6.22
C ILE A 19 21.39 14.13 -7.70
N GLN A 20 21.00 12.99 -8.28
CA GLN A 20 21.25 12.70 -9.71
C GLN A 20 22.70 12.97 -10.14
N ASN A 21 23.67 12.40 -9.40
CA ASN A 21 25.12 12.57 -9.58
C ASN A 21 25.67 13.97 -9.23
N MET A 22 24.89 14.81 -8.54
CA MET A 22 25.39 16.03 -7.91
C MET A 22 25.52 15.81 -6.41
N PRO A 23 26.58 16.33 -5.76
CA PRO A 23 26.70 16.24 -4.30
C PRO A 23 25.56 17.00 -3.63
N ALA A 24 25.14 16.58 -2.43
CA ALA A 24 24.11 17.27 -1.65
C ALA A 24 24.52 18.73 -1.30
N TRP A 25 25.82 18.98 -1.20
CA TRP A 25 26.40 20.27 -0.82
C TRP A 25 27.48 20.73 -1.79
N THR A 26 27.49 22.01 -2.11
CA THR A 26 28.56 22.68 -2.87
C THR A 26 29.37 23.58 -1.95
N THR A 27 30.69 23.42 -1.96
CA THR A 27 31.63 24.29 -1.23
C THR A 27 32.08 25.48 -2.08
N ARG A 28 32.20 26.66 -1.47
CA ARG A 28 32.73 27.88 -2.08
C ARG A 28 33.54 28.70 -1.07
N LEU A 29 34.53 29.42 -1.58
CA LEU A 29 35.22 30.48 -0.84
C LEU A 29 34.54 31.82 -1.09
N SER A 30 34.53 32.70 -0.07
CA SER A 30 34.01 34.06 -0.24
C SER A 30 34.86 34.94 -1.15
N SER A 31 36.17 34.70 -1.22
CA SER A 31 37.09 35.45 -2.07
C SER A 31 38.29 34.59 -2.46
N ASN A 32 38.69 34.67 -3.73
CA ASN A 32 39.92 34.08 -4.24
C ASN A 32 41.09 35.09 -4.27
N LEU A 33 40.82 36.38 -4.02
CA LEU A 33 41.82 37.44 -4.11
C LEU A 33 42.76 37.45 -2.90
N ILE A 34 42.22 37.23 -1.70
CA ILE A 34 42.99 37.17 -0.46
C ILE A 34 42.51 35.95 0.35
N PRO A 35 42.98 34.73 0.00
CA PRO A 35 42.50 33.49 0.61
C PRO A 35 42.68 33.41 2.13
N GLN A 36 43.68 34.11 2.69
CA GLN A 36 43.95 34.11 4.13
C GLN A 36 42.83 34.75 4.98
N TYR A 37 41.97 35.57 4.37
CA TYR A 37 40.79 36.17 5.02
C TYR A 37 39.48 35.66 4.41
N ALA A 38 39.56 34.68 3.50
CA ALA A 38 38.37 34.09 2.92
C ALA A 38 37.67 33.20 3.94
N ILE A 39 36.33 33.16 3.85
CA ILE A 39 35.51 32.28 4.66
C ILE A 39 35.01 31.11 3.81
N ALA A 40 34.82 29.96 4.45
CA ALA A 40 34.25 28.78 3.80
C ALA A 40 32.72 28.87 3.85
N ILE A 41 32.09 28.67 2.70
CA ILE A 41 30.65 28.67 2.51
C ILE A 41 30.23 27.33 1.92
N LEU A 42 29.21 26.73 2.51
CA LEU A 42 28.51 25.55 2.05
C LEU A 42 27.11 25.95 1.61
N ARG A 43 26.72 25.50 0.43
CA ARG A 43 25.39 25.70 -0.13
C ARG A 43 24.73 24.34 -0.34
N SER A 44 23.51 24.16 0.16
CA SER A 44 22.73 22.95 -0.14
C SER A 44 22.25 22.99 -1.59
N ASN A 45 22.44 21.88 -2.30
CA ASN A 45 21.86 21.64 -3.62
C ASN A 45 20.46 21.03 -3.49
N LEU A 46 20.17 20.32 -2.39
CA LEU A 46 18.85 19.72 -2.11
C LEU A 46 17.81 20.76 -1.70
N TRP A 47 18.23 21.76 -0.92
CA TRP A 47 17.38 22.84 -0.45
C TRP A 47 17.95 24.18 -0.90
N PRO A 48 17.62 24.62 -2.13
CA PRO A 48 18.09 25.90 -2.64
C PRO A 48 17.68 27.04 -1.71
N GLY A 49 18.69 27.73 -1.17
CA GLY A 49 18.50 28.78 -0.16
C GLY A 49 19.11 28.43 1.20
N ALA A 50 19.46 27.17 1.46
CA ALA A 50 20.18 26.78 2.67
C ALA A 50 21.68 27.03 2.51
N TYR A 51 22.24 27.79 3.44
CA TYR A 51 23.66 28.10 3.51
C TYR A 51 24.19 27.81 4.91
N ALA A 52 25.43 27.34 4.95
CA ALA A 52 26.24 27.25 6.15
C ALA A 52 27.56 27.97 5.87
N PHE A 53 28.08 28.72 6.83
CA PHE A 53 29.40 29.32 6.70
C PHE A 53 30.20 29.17 7.99
N SER A 54 31.52 29.23 7.84
CA SER A 54 32.44 29.20 8.96
C SER A 54 33.54 30.25 8.79
N ASN A 55 33.82 30.96 9.87
CA ASN A 55 34.93 31.90 10.03
C ASN A 55 35.63 31.64 11.36
N GLY A 56 36.65 30.78 11.34
CA GLY A 56 37.39 30.38 12.53
C GLY A 56 36.50 29.66 13.55
N LYS A 57 36.20 30.32 14.67
CA LYS A 57 35.36 29.77 15.75
C LYS A 57 33.87 30.10 15.62
N LYS A 58 33.50 30.96 14.65
CA LYS A 58 32.10 31.33 14.40
C LYS A 58 31.60 30.54 13.21
N PHE A 59 30.45 29.90 13.36
CA PHE A 59 29.74 29.24 12.28
C PHE A 59 28.26 29.50 12.46
N GLU A 60 27.54 29.66 11.36
CA GLU A 60 26.10 29.85 11.39
C GLU A 60 25.49 29.18 10.16
N ASN A 61 24.23 28.78 10.32
CA ASN A 61 23.43 28.15 9.28
C ASN A 61 22.16 28.99 9.10
N PHE A 62 21.80 29.31 7.87
CA PHE A 62 20.59 30.06 7.60
C PHE A 62 19.92 29.58 6.31
N TYR A 63 18.61 29.85 6.22
CA TYR A 63 17.80 29.53 5.06
C TYR A 63 17.11 30.78 4.54
N ILE A 64 17.31 31.09 3.26
CA ILE A 64 16.59 32.14 2.54
C ILE A 64 16.14 31.54 1.22
N GLY A 65 14.85 31.22 1.13
CA GLY A 65 14.28 30.60 -0.06
C GLY A 65 12.79 30.32 0.10
N TRP A 66 12.24 29.58 -0.87
CA TRP A 66 10.81 29.35 -1.01
C TRP A 66 10.28 28.14 -0.23
N GLY A 67 11.14 27.38 0.45
CA GLY A 67 10.77 26.12 1.11
C GLY A 67 10.51 24.97 0.13
N HIS A 68 10.97 25.09 -1.12
CA HIS A 68 10.85 24.03 -2.12
C HIS A 68 12.11 23.15 -2.15
N LYS A 69 11.91 21.85 -1.96
CA LYS A 69 12.96 20.84 -2.16
C LYS A 69 13.31 20.82 -3.64
N TYR A 70 14.60 20.84 -3.95
CA TYR A 70 15.06 20.60 -5.30
C TYR A 70 14.72 19.15 -5.68
N SER A 71 13.94 19.03 -6.74
CA SER A 71 13.59 17.79 -7.39
C SER A 71 13.81 18.02 -8.87
N VAL A 72 14.40 17.04 -9.54
CA VAL A 72 14.53 17.10 -11.00
C VAL A 72 13.22 16.72 -11.67
N ASP A 73 12.45 15.86 -11.02
CA ASP A 73 11.11 15.53 -11.45
C ASP A 73 10.14 16.65 -11.07
N ASN A 74 9.26 16.99 -12.01
CA ASN A 74 8.16 17.89 -11.74
C ASN A 74 7.19 17.26 -10.74
N TYR A 75 6.50 18.11 -9.99
CA TYR A 75 5.44 17.67 -9.10
C TYR A 75 4.38 16.90 -9.91
N THR A 76 4.26 15.61 -9.62
CA THR A 76 3.19 14.76 -10.14
C THR A 76 2.18 14.60 -9.00
N PRO A 77 0.93 15.08 -9.15
CA PRO A 77 -0.07 14.93 -8.12
C PRO A 77 -0.32 13.43 -7.83
N PRO A 78 -0.60 13.06 -6.58
CA PRO A 78 -0.86 11.67 -6.22
C PRO A 78 -2.08 11.14 -7.00
N VAL A 79 -1.99 9.89 -7.45
CA VAL A 79 -3.12 9.21 -8.06
C VAL A 79 -4.27 9.08 -7.05
N PRO A 80 -5.53 9.06 -7.52
CA PRO A 80 -6.65 8.73 -6.66
C PRO A 80 -6.42 7.41 -5.91
N PRO A 81 -6.97 7.25 -4.70
CA PRO A 81 -6.86 6.00 -3.97
C PRO A 81 -7.45 4.85 -4.78
N PRO A 82 -6.91 3.62 -4.63
CA PRO A 82 -7.48 2.44 -5.27
C PRO A 82 -8.97 2.29 -4.92
N VAL A 83 -9.74 1.79 -5.87
CA VAL A 83 -11.14 1.43 -5.61
C VAL A 83 -11.21 0.30 -4.56
N TYR A 84 -12.22 0.35 -3.70
CA TYR A 84 -12.46 -0.71 -2.74
C TYR A 84 -12.89 -1.99 -3.46
N GLN A 85 -12.46 -3.13 -2.93
CA GLN A 85 -12.90 -4.43 -3.41
C GLN A 85 -14.31 -4.71 -2.90
N GLU A 86 -15.15 -5.26 -3.77
CA GLU A 86 -16.48 -5.73 -3.41
C GLU A 86 -16.39 -6.95 -2.50
N TYR A 87 -17.49 -7.24 -1.80
CA TYR A 87 -17.59 -8.44 -0.98
C TYR A 87 -17.40 -9.68 -1.87
N PRO A 88 -16.53 -10.65 -1.49
CA PRO A 88 -16.28 -11.82 -2.31
C PRO A 88 -17.56 -12.65 -2.50
N SER A 89 -17.81 -13.12 -3.71
CA SER A 89 -18.94 -14.01 -3.99
C SER A 89 -18.76 -15.33 -3.25
N GLY A 90 -19.52 -15.49 -2.18
CA GLY A 90 -19.59 -16.70 -1.38
C GLY A 90 -20.92 -17.45 -1.58
N PRO A 91 -21.06 -18.66 -0.99
CA PRO A 91 -22.29 -19.44 -1.05
C PRO A 91 -23.49 -18.77 -0.37
N GLU A 92 -23.26 -17.73 0.44
CA GLU A 92 -24.35 -16.89 1.00
C GLU A 92 -25.05 -16.03 -0.06
N ILE A 93 -24.33 -15.63 -1.12
CA ILE A 93 -24.88 -14.75 -2.18
C ILE A 93 -24.99 -15.44 -3.54
N THR A 94 -24.48 -16.66 -3.65
CA THR A 94 -24.51 -17.45 -4.89
C THR A 94 -25.73 -18.36 -4.85
N GLU A 95 -26.62 -18.22 -5.82
CA GLU A 95 -27.78 -19.09 -5.98
C GLU A 95 -27.32 -20.55 -6.18
N MET A 96 -28.06 -21.50 -5.60
CA MET A 96 -27.81 -22.92 -5.81
C MET A 96 -28.19 -23.28 -7.24
N ASP A 97 -27.36 -24.10 -7.92
CA ASP A 97 -27.69 -24.58 -9.26
C ASP A 97 -29.00 -25.38 -9.25
N ASP A 98 -29.83 -25.17 -10.27
CA ASP A 98 -31.05 -25.95 -10.47
C ASP A 98 -30.72 -27.45 -10.63
N PRO A 99 -31.49 -28.36 -10.01
CA PRO A 99 -31.28 -29.79 -10.15
C PRO A 99 -31.43 -30.23 -11.62
N GLY A 100 -30.61 -31.21 -12.02
CA GLY A 100 -30.68 -31.75 -13.37
C GLY A 100 -31.96 -32.58 -13.60
N VAL A 101 -32.36 -32.73 -14.88
CA VAL A 101 -33.55 -33.51 -15.27
C VAL A 101 -33.51 -34.95 -14.76
N GLU A 102 -32.33 -35.58 -14.74
CA GLU A 102 -32.18 -36.96 -14.26
C GLU A 102 -32.32 -37.06 -12.74
N GLU A 103 -31.85 -36.06 -11.99
CA GLU A 103 -32.03 -35.99 -10.54
C GLU A 103 -33.49 -35.74 -10.16
N GLU A 104 -34.18 -34.86 -10.89
CA GLU A 104 -35.62 -34.62 -10.69
C GLU A 104 -36.45 -35.90 -10.92
N LYS A 105 -36.14 -36.66 -12.00
CA LYS A 105 -36.79 -37.95 -12.26
C LYS A 105 -36.51 -38.96 -11.17
N ALA A 106 -35.26 -39.06 -10.70
CA ALA A 106 -34.90 -39.98 -9.63
C ALA A 106 -35.60 -39.61 -8.32
N PHE A 107 -35.70 -38.33 -8.00
CA PHE A 107 -36.42 -37.85 -6.83
C PHE A 107 -37.93 -38.15 -6.92
N ARG A 108 -38.54 -37.92 -8.10
CA ARG A 108 -39.95 -38.24 -8.34
C ARG A 108 -40.23 -39.73 -8.20
N ALA A 109 -39.40 -40.58 -8.80
CA ALA A 109 -39.53 -42.03 -8.68
C ALA A 109 -39.35 -42.51 -7.23
N ALA A 110 -38.41 -41.93 -6.47
CA ALA A 110 -38.25 -42.23 -5.06
C ALA A 110 -39.48 -41.81 -4.24
N GLN A 111 -40.06 -40.64 -4.52
CA GLN A 111 -41.28 -40.16 -3.87
C GLN A 111 -42.47 -41.07 -4.18
N GLU A 112 -42.68 -41.45 -5.44
CA GLU A 112 -43.72 -42.39 -5.86
C GLU A 112 -43.57 -43.75 -5.16
N ALA A 113 -42.33 -44.27 -5.06
CA ALA A 113 -42.06 -45.51 -4.35
C ALA A 113 -42.37 -45.41 -2.84
N THR A 114 -42.08 -44.27 -2.20
CA THR A 114 -42.42 -44.07 -0.78
C THR A 114 -43.92 -43.95 -0.54
N VAL A 115 -44.67 -43.32 -1.46
CA VAL A 115 -46.14 -43.22 -1.37
C VAL A 115 -46.76 -44.60 -1.58
N PHE A 116 -46.32 -45.32 -2.60
CA PHE A 116 -46.79 -46.68 -2.86
C PHE A 116 -46.57 -47.62 -1.67
N ALA A 117 -45.38 -47.55 -1.05
CA ALA A 117 -45.09 -48.34 0.15
C ALA A 117 -45.89 -47.89 1.40
N ALA A 118 -46.37 -46.66 1.45
CA ALA A 118 -47.25 -46.18 2.52
C ALA A 118 -48.71 -46.63 2.29
N GLU A 119 -49.20 -46.55 1.07
CA GLU A 119 -50.54 -47.05 0.69
C GLU A 119 -50.62 -48.57 0.87
N GLU A 120 -49.58 -49.33 0.51
CA GLU A 120 -49.53 -50.79 0.72
C GLU A 120 -49.54 -51.14 2.22
N ASN A 121 -48.88 -50.35 3.07
CA ASN A 121 -48.94 -50.55 4.53
C ASN A 121 -50.31 -50.19 5.13
N GLU A 122 -50.96 -49.12 4.65
CA GLU A 122 -52.31 -48.73 5.10
C GLU A 122 -53.38 -49.75 4.67
N GLU A 123 -53.29 -50.32 3.46
CA GLU A 123 -54.19 -51.40 3.02
C GLU A 123 -54.00 -52.68 3.85
N THR A 124 -52.77 -53.00 4.28
CA THR A 124 -52.54 -54.16 5.17
C THR A 124 -52.98 -53.96 6.62
N GLU A 125 -53.14 -52.71 7.11
CA GLU A 125 -53.68 -52.44 8.45
C GLU A 125 -55.22 -52.44 8.49
N GLU A 126 -55.92 -52.25 7.35
CA GLU A 126 -57.39 -52.39 7.28
C GLU A 126 -57.87 -53.85 7.23
N ASP A 127 -56.99 -54.81 6.91
CA ASP A 127 -57.31 -56.24 6.83
C ASP A 127 -57.09 -57.02 8.15
N GLU A 128 -56.60 -56.38 9.23
CA GLU A 128 -56.39 -57.02 10.55
C GLU A 128 -57.53 -56.79 11.58
N ASP A 129 -58.61 -56.09 11.23
CA ASP A 129 -59.74 -55.77 12.12
C ASP A 129 -61.07 -56.51 11.79
N GLU A 130 -61.03 -57.67 11.11
CA GLU A 130 -62.17 -58.61 10.99
C GLU A 130 -61.86 -59.97 11.66
N ASP A 131 -62.05 -60.05 13.00
CA ASP A 131 -62.35 -61.30 13.74
C ASP A 131 -63.03 -61.03 15.10
#